data_AF-A0A3M5FRL7-F1
#
_entry.id   AF-A0A3M5FRL7-F1
#
_cell.length_a   1.000
_cell.length_b   1.000
_cell.length_c   1.000
_cell.angle_alpha   90.00
_cell.angle_beta   90.00
_cell.angle_gamma   90.00
#
_symmetry.space_group_name_H-M   'P 1'
#
loop_
_entity.id
_entity.type
_entity.pdbx_description
1 polymer ?
#
loop_
_entity_poly.entity_id
_entity_poly.type
_entity_poly.pdbx_seq_one_letter_code
_entity_poly.pdbx_strand_id
1 'polypeptide(L)'
;MRPRAMLRPHCQGRDMQITQGQRVPLSSLIQGSDLTLSIAIKSAQVIDYVCFGVDANGKLSDDRYMVFFNQPSSPCNSVKQVNGGDFQLSLAGLPASIERLVFTASIDGAGTMSEIQASHFSIQSQGRELVRGEFSGATFTAEKAIMVADIYRKNGEWRIASNLQGYNAGLDALVVHFGGEVADAPAPPPAAPPRISLEKKIADAAPQLISLAKKAQVSLEKARLTDTKARVGLVLDASGSMNPQYTRGHVQEVVDRLIPLAVHFDDDGALDCWAFGAKPQQLSAVTLSNFQNFMERLGTGRTHQR
;
A
#
# COMPACT_ATOMS: atom_id res chain seq x y z
N MET A 1 31.21 -57.64 5.53
CA MET A 1 31.41 -56.41 6.31
C MET A 1 30.95 -55.23 5.47
N ARG A 2 29.81 -54.60 5.81
CA ARG A 2 29.34 -53.37 5.17
C ARG A 2 29.80 -52.18 6.02
N PRO A 3 30.33 -51.09 5.44
CA PRO A 3 30.70 -49.92 6.24
C PRO A 3 29.43 -49.21 6.73
N ARG A 4 29.36 -49.00 8.05
CA ARG A 4 28.37 -48.14 8.71
C ARG A 4 28.55 -46.72 8.19
N ALA A 5 27.55 -46.19 7.50
CA ALA A 5 27.47 -44.76 7.23
C ALA A 5 27.38 -44.01 8.56
N MET A 6 28.40 -43.19 8.86
CA MET A 6 28.32 -42.21 9.93
C MET A 6 27.27 -41.18 9.52
N LEU A 7 26.11 -41.20 10.19
CA LEU A 7 25.20 -40.06 10.19
C LEU A 7 25.99 -38.87 10.76
N ARG A 8 26.27 -37.90 9.90
CA ARG A 8 26.70 -36.58 10.35
C ARG A 8 25.54 -35.98 11.16
N PRO A 9 25.77 -35.54 12.41
CA PRO A 9 24.77 -34.77 13.11
C PRO A 9 24.58 -33.48 12.31
N HIS A 10 23.37 -33.27 11.78
CA HIS A 10 22.95 -31.96 11.32
C HIS A 10 22.95 -31.07 12.56
N CYS A 11 23.97 -30.23 12.70
CA CYS A 11 23.95 -29.13 13.65
C CYS A 11 22.81 -28.20 13.24
N GLN A 12 21.63 -28.40 13.83
CA GLN A 12 20.60 -27.35 13.93
C GLN A 12 21.27 -26.19 14.67
N GLY A 13 21.74 -25.19 13.92
CA GLY A 13 22.28 -23.98 14.52
C GLY A 13 21.14 -23.33 15.30
N ARG A 14 21.29 -23.24 16.63
CA ARG A 14 20.27 -22.64 17.49
C ARG A 14 20.10 -21.17 17.11
N ASP A 15 18.90 -20.83 16.70
CA ASP A 15 18.48 -19.45 16.53
C ASP A 15 18.44 -18.80 17.91
N MET A 16 18.97 -17.58 18.03
CA MET A 16 19.12 -16.91 19.32
C MET A 16 17.79 -16.29 19.75
N GLN A 17 17.31 -16.63 20.95
CA GLN A 17 16.18 -15.90 21.53
C GLN A 17 16.63 -14.59 22.17
N ILE A 18 15.89 -13.52 21.91
CA ILE A 18 16.07 -12.22 22.54
C ILE A 18 14.83 -11.85 23.35
N THR A 19 15.01 -11.46 24.61
CA THR A 19 13.91 -11.03 25.49
C THR A 19 13.86 -9.50 25.60
N GLN A 20 12.75 -8.97 26.11
CA GLN A 20 12.56 -7.54 26.30
C GLN A 20 13.74 -6.89 27.06
N GLY A 21 14.21 -5.76 26.56
CA GLY A 21 15.33 -4.98 27.11
C GLY A 21 16.72 -5.49 26.71
N GLN A 22 16.85 -6.68 26.12
CA GLN A 22 18.13 -7.19 25.67
C GLN A 22 18.63 -6.48 24.41
N ARG A 23 19.96 -6.41 24.28
CA ARG A 23 20.66 -5.70 23.20
C ARG A 23 21.83 -6.54 22.69
N VAL A 24 21.87 -6.82 21.39
CA VAL A 24 22.89 -7.70 20.80
C VAL A 24 23.58 -7.00 19.61
N PRO A 25 24.92 -7.08 19.47
CA PRO A 25 25.60 -6.61 18.27
C PRO A 25 25.18 -7.41 17.04
N LEU A 26 24.79 -6.73 15.94
CA LEU A 26 24.45 -7.41 14.69
C LEU A 26 25.68 -8.10 14.07
N SER A 27 26.89 -7.58 14.30
CA SER A 27 28.16 -8.18 13.88
C SER A 27 28.37 -9.61 14.42
N SER A 28 27.79 -9.94 15.57
CA SER A 28 27.84 -11.29 16.15
C SER A 28 26.84 -12.26 15.53
N LEU A 29 25.92 -11.76 14.70
CA LEU A 29 24.76 -12.49 14.18
C LEU A 29 24.84 -12.67 12.66
N ILE A 30 25.21 -11.62 11.93
CA ILE A 30 25.26 -11.60 10.46
C ILE A 30 26.67 -11.37 9.93
N GLN A 31 26.99 -12.05 8.82
CA GLN A 31 28.15 -11.73 8.00
C GLN A 31 27.70 -10.80 6.87
N GLY A 32 27.82 -9.49 7.10
CA GLY A 32 27.43 -8.45 6.15
C GLY A 32 26.55 -7.37 6.76
N SER A 33 25.94 -6.55 5.90
CA SER A 33 25.07 -5.44 6.29
C SER A 33 23.60 -5.64 5.93
N ASP A 34 23.29 -6.71 5.22
CA ASP A 34 21.97 -6.94 4.65
C ASP A 34 21.21 -7.98 5.47
N LEU A 35 19.98 -7.62 5.85
CA LEU A 35 19.13 -8.45 6.69
C LEU A 35 17.65 -8.10 6.45
N THR A 36 16.78 -9.01 6.85
CA THR A 36 15.34 -8.74 6.95
C THR A 36 14.95 -8.72 8.42
N LEU A 37 14.24 -7.68 8.85
CA LEU A 37 13.52 -7.68 10.11
C LEU A 37 12.05 -7.97 9.79
N SER A 38 11.54 -9.07 10.33
CA SER A 38 10.15 -9.50 10.16
C SER A 38 9.40 -9.35 11.47
N ILE A 39 8.19 -8.78 11.42
CA ILE A 39 7.27 -8.71 12.56
C ILE A 39 6.00 -9.47 12.20
N ALA A 40 5.68 -10.50 12.97
CA ALA A 40 4.49 -11.31 12.79
C ALA A 40 3.60 -11.19 14.03
N ILE A 41 2.59 -10.32 13.93
CA ILE A 41 1.57 -10.16 14.97
C ILE A 41 0.32 -10.93 14.59
N LYS A 42 -0.10 -11.85 15.47
CA LYS A 42 -1.37 -12.57 15.34
C LYS A 42 -2.46 -11.78 16.04
N SER A 43 -3.34 -11.16 15.26
CA SER A 43 -4.46 -10.37 15.76
C SER A 43 -5.70 -10.60 14.90
N ALA A 44 -6.88 -10.39 15.48
CA ALA A 44 -8.14 -10.29 14.73
C ALA A 44 -8.26 -8.91 14.04
N GLN A 45 -7.56 -7.90 14.58
CA GLN A 45 -7.53 -6.55 14.06
C GLN A 45 -6.44 -6.40 13.00
N VAL A 46 -6.59 -5.39 12.14
CA VAL A 46 -5.55 -5.00 11.18
C VAL A 46 -4.40 -4.34 11.93
N ILE A 47 -3.17 -4.70 11.52
CA ILE A 47 -1.94 -4.18 12.11
C ILE A 47 -1.20 -3.38 11.05
N ASP A 48 -0.94 -2.12 11.36
CA ASP A 48 -0.06 -1.25 10.60
C ASP A 48 1.37 -1.38 11.12
N TYR A 49 2.31 -1.48 10.20
CA TYR A 49 3.74 -1.58 10.49
C TYR A 49 4.47 -0.38 9.91
N VAL A 50 5.29 0.25 10.74
CA VAL A 50 6.06 1.44 10.37
C VAL A 50 7.49 1.30 10.86
N CYS A 51 8.45 1.76 10.05
CA CYS A 51 9.83 1.93 10.43
C CYS A 51 10.19 3.42 10.41
N PHE A 52 10.71 3.94 11.51
CA PHE A 52 11.20 5.32 11.62
C PHE A 52 12.72 5.34 11.57
N GLY A 53 13.30 6.02 10.58
CA GLY A 53 14.73 6.35 10.53
C GLY A 53 15.01 7.65 11.28
N VAL A 54 15.66 7.54 12.43
CA VAL A 54 15.89 8.64 13.35
C VAL A 54 17.37 9.02 13.48
N ASP A 55 17.58 10.31 13.73
CA ASP A 55 18.88 10.95 13.89
C ASP A 55 19.46 10.79 15.31
N ALA A 56 20.62 11.41 15.53
CA ALA A 56 21.31 11.42 16.82
C ALA A 56 20.51 12.09 17.95
N ASN A 57 19.56 12.97 17.63
CA ASN A 57 18.67 13.62 18.59
C ASN A 57 17.43 12.77 18.92
N GLY A 58 17.31 11.60 18.29
CA GLY A 58 16.15 10.73 18.42
C GLY A 58 14.91 11.27 17.71
N LYS A 59 15.09 12.11 16.69
CA LYS A 59 14.02 12.64 15.84
C LYS A 59 14.11 12.08 14.43
N LEU A 60 13.02 12.09 13.68
CA LEU A 60 13.04 11.71 12.26
C LEU A 60 14.12 12.52 11.55
N SER A 61 15.02 11.83 10.87
CA SER A 61 16.09 12.51 10.13
C SER A 61 15.54 13.32 8.94
N ASP A 62 14.41 12.87 8.38
CA ASP A 62 13.62 13.47 7.30
C ASP A 62 12.31 12.65 7.22
N ASP A 63 11.17 13.27 6.91
CA ASP A 63 9.86 12.61 6.88
C ASP A 63 9.82 11.39 5.93
N ARG A 64 10.67 11.39 4.89
CA ARG A 64 10.79 10.28 3.94
C ARG A 64 11.42 9.03 4.55
N TYR A 65 11.99 9.13 5.76
CA TYR A 65 12.49 7.99 6.54
C TYR A 65 11.44 7.38 7.47
N MET A 66 10.18 7.83 7.39
CA MET A 66 9.04 7.06 7.88
C MET A 66 8.61 6.07 6.79
N VAL A 67 9.02 4.81 6.89
CA VAL A 67 8.73 3.75 5.90
C VAL A 67 7.52 2.94 6.34
N PHE A 68 6.47 2.93 5.51
CA PHE A 68 5.18 2.26 5.76
C PHE A 68 4.49 1.95 4.43
N PHE A 69 3.29 1.34 4.43
CA PHE A 69 2.72 0.73 3.23
C PHE A 69 2.53 1.71 2.04
N ASN A 70 2.27 2.99 2.31
CA ASN A 70 2.10 4.03 1.28
C ASN A 70 3.43 4.73 0.90
N GLN A 71 4.48 4.54 1.72
CA GLN A 71 5.84 4.97 1.43
C GLN A 71 6.79 3.79 1.72
N PRO A 72 6.76 2.73 0.89
CA PRO A 72 7.37 1.45 1.22
C PRO A 72 8.89 1.44 1.11
N SER A 73 9.53 2.58 0.83
CA SER A 73 10.98 2.66 0.67
C SER A 73 11.52 4.00 1.13
N SER A 74 12.65 3.94 1.84
CA SER A 74 13.47 5.12 2.18
C SER A 74 14.12 5.74 0.93
N PRO A 75 14.53 7.03 0.97
CA PRO A 75 15.14 7.72 -0.18
C PRO A 75 16.40 7.04 -0.73
N CYS A 76 17.18 6.41 0.15
CA CYS A 76 18.40 5.69 -0.19
C CYS A 76 18.16 4.23 -0.60
N ASN A 77 16.90 3.75 -0.60
CA ASN A 77 16.55 2.35 -0.83
C ASN A 77 17.13 1.35 0.18
N SER A 78 17.70 1.81 1.29
CA SER A 78 18.33 0.97 2.32
C SER A 78 17.34 0.40 3.33
N VAL A 79 16.13 0.93 3.40
CA VAL A 79 15.00 0.38 4.15
C VAL A 79 13.83 0.25 3.19
N LYS A 80 13.28 -0.96 3.07
CA LYS A 80 12.11 -1.26 2.24
C LYS A 80 11.13 -2.16 2.98
N GLN A 81 9.86 -1.77 3.02
CA GLN A 81 8.78 -2.64 3.46
C GLN A 81 8.29 -3.44 2.25
N VAL A 82 8.34 -4.77 2.33
CA VAL A 82 7.99 -5.65 1.21
C VAL A 82 6.65 -6.33 1.39
N ASN A 83 6.29 -6.72 2.62
CA ASN A 83 5.03 -7.38 2.90
C ASN A 83 4.66 -7.25 4.39
N GLY A 84 3.63 -6.46 4.71
CA GLY A 84 3.20 -6.27 6.11
C GLY A 84 4.37 -5.89 7.02
N GLY A 85 4.67 -6.73 8.02
CA GLY A 85 5.77 -6.50 8.97
C GLY A 85 7.17 -6.85 8.47
N ASP A 86 7.37 -7.17 7.19
CA ASP A 86 8.67 -7.52 6.62
C ASP A 86 9.41 -6.28 6.08
N PHE A 87 10.55 -5.97 6.69
CA PHE A 87 11.44 -4.87 6.31
C PHE A 87 12.81 -5.40 5.86
N GLN A 88 13.14 -5.18 4.59
CA GLN A 88 14.47 -5.43 4.03
C GLN A 88 15.38 -4.25 4.30
N LEU A 89 16.56 -4.53 4.86
CA LEU A 89 17.53 -3.53 5.28
C LEU A 89 18.88 -3.76 4.61
N SER A 90 19.49 -2.67 4.15
CA SER A 90 20.91 -2.62 3.79
C SER A 90 21.60 -1.56 4.63
N LEU A 91 22.15 -1.97 5.77
CA LEU A 91 22.67 -1.06 6.79
C LEU A 91 23.90 -0.27 6.32
N ALA A 92 24.63 -0.77 5.32
CA ALA A 92 25.79 -0.08 4.74
C ALA A 92 25.40 1.09 3.83
N GLY A 93 24.18 1.09 3.28
CA GLY A 93 23.68 2.16 2.41
C GLY A 93 23.01 3.32 3.16
N LEU A 94 22.78 3.17 4.48
CA LEU A 94 22.16 4.22 5.28
C LEU A 94 23.09 5.45 5.40
N PRO A 95 22.57 6.67 5.20
CA PRO A 95 23.34 7.88 5.45
C PRO A 95 23.77 7.97 6.91
N ALA A 96 24.88 8.67 7.14
CA ALA A 96 25.38 8.92 8.50
C ALA A 96 24.41 9.71 9.39
N SER A 97 23.39 10.37 8.81
CA SER A 97 22.33 11.04 9.58
C SER A 97 21.37 10.05 10.26
N ILE A 98 21.35 8.78 9.84
CA ILE A 98 20.50 7.74 10.44
C ILE A 98 21.31 6.99 11.50
N GLU A 99 21.00 7.24 12.77
CA GLU A 99 21.64 6.58 13.91
C GLU A 99 20.79 5.42 14.45
N ARG A 100 19.49 5.41 14.16
CA ARG A 100 18.58 4.36 14.63
C ARG A 100 17.39 4.17 13.70
N LEU A 101 16.99 2.91 13.54
CA LEU A 101 15.76 2.46 12.91
C LEU A 101 14.85 1.91 14.02
N VAL A 102 13.67 2.48 14.18
CA VAL A 102 12.66 2.03 15.17
C VAL A 102 11.53 1.32 14.42
N PHE A 103 11.28 0.07 14.76
CA PHE A 103 10.23 -0.72 14.13
C PHE A 103 9.01 -0.80 15.04
N THR A 104 7.87 -0.34 14.54
CA THR A 104 6.65 -0.21 15.30
C THR A 104 5.51 -0.96 14.66
N ALA A 105 4.55 -1.34 15.50
CA ALA A 105 3.27 -1.87 15.06
C ALA A 105 2.13 -1.12 15.77
N SER A 106 1.01 -0.89 15.09
CA SER A 106 -0.19 -0.28 15.66
C SER A 106 -1.44 -1.01 15.20
N ILE A 107 -2.46 -1.06 16.07
CA ILE A 107 -3.78 -1.55 15.68
C ILE A 107 -4.52 -0.44 14.96
N ASP A 108 -5.02 -0.74 13.76
CA ASP A 108 -5.99 0.10 13.08
C ASP A 108 -7.40 -0.22 13.63
N GLY A 109 -8.03 0.77 14.26
CA GLY A 109 -9.38 0.67 14.82
C GLY A 109 -9.48 0.61 16.35
N ALA A 110 -10.50 -0.09 16.84
CA ALA A 110 -10.99 0.03 18.22
C ALA A 110 -10.34 -0.93 19.25
N GLY A 111 -9.32 -1.70 18.87
CA GLY A 111 -8.66 -2.69 19.74
C GLY A 111 -7.38 -2.19 20.43
N THR A 112 -6.87 -2.98 21.36
CA THR A 112 -5.58 -2.74 22.04
C THR A 112 -4.60 -3.90 21.88
N MET A 113 -3.32 -3.60 22.10
CA MET A 113 -2.22 -4.56 21.97
C MET A 113 -2.33 -5.71 22.98
N SER A 114 -3.12 -5.58 24.05
CA SER A 114 -3.42 -6.70 24.94
C SER A 114 -4.25 -7.82 24.28
N GLU A 115 -4.92 -7.54 23.17
CA GLU A 115 -5.78 -8.50 22.46
C GLU A 115 -5.00 -9.39 21.47
N ILE A 116 -3.72 -9.10 21.21
CA ILE A 116 -2.91 -9.91 20.28
C ILE A 116 -2.55 -11.26 20.90
N GLN A 117 -2.50 -12.29 20.06
CA GLN A 117 -2.05 -13.62 20.44
C GLN A 117 -0.52 -13.72 20.47
N ALA A 118 0.01 -14.90 20.78
CA ALA A 118 1.44 -15.17 20.72
C ALA A 118 2.03 -14.78 19.35
N SER A 119 2.95 -13.82 19.38
CA SER A 119 3.51 -13.08 18.26
C SER A 119 5.03 -13.02 18.39
N HIS A 120 5.72 -12.62 17.32
CA HIS A 120 7.17 -12.50 17.37
C HIS A 120 7.70 -11.48 16.36
N PHE A 121 8.93 -11.05 16.59
CA PHE A 121 9.78 -10.48 15.55
C PHE A 121 11.01 -11.36 15.34
N SER A 122 11.61 -11.29 14.16
CA SER A 122 12.86 -11.97 13.88
C SER A 122 13.80 -11.18 12.97
N ILE A 123 15.10 -11.47 13.12
CA ILE A 123 16.15 -11.03 12.20
C ILE A 123 16.54 -12.23 11.35
N GLN A 124 16.49 -12.05 10.05
CA GLN A 124 16.84 -13.06 9.07
C GLN A 124 17.96 -12.55 8.17
N SER A 125 18.86 -13.42 7.76
CA SER A 125 19.85 -13.14 6.72
C SER A 125 20.06 -14.39 5.88
N GLN A 126 20.19 -14.20 4.56
CA GLN A 126 20.36 -15.30 3.60
C GLN A 126 19.31 -16.42 3.75
N GLY A 127 18.06 -16.04 4.06
CA GLY A 127 16.94 -16.97 4.22
C GLY A 127 16.94 -17.78 5.51
N ARG A 128 17.85 -17.48 6.46
CA ARG A 128 17.90 -18.11 7.77
C ARG A 128 17.53 -17.12 8.87
N GLU A 129 16.71 -17.58 9.82
CA GLU A 129 16.45 -16.84 11.05
C GLU A 129 17.65 -16.92 11.99
N LEU A 130 18.02 -15.79 12.58
CA LEU A 130 19.20 -15.67 13.44
C LEU A 130 18.83 -15.24 14.85
N VAL A 131 17.83 -14.37 14.95
CA VAL A 131 17.28 -13.86 16.22
C VAL A 131 15.78 -13.94 16.18
N ARG A 132 15.16 -14.37 17.28
CA ARG A 132 13.72 -14.35 17.49
C ARG A 132 13.39 -13.71 18.84
N GLY A 133 12.54 -12.70 18.82
CA GLY A 133 11.95 -12.12 20.02
C GLY A 133 10.46 -12.45 20.10
N GLU A 134 10.06 -13.16 21.15
CA GLU A 134 8.67 -13.56 21.36
C GLU A 134 7.94 -12.57 22.28
N PHE A 135 6.68 -12.31 21.97
CA PHE A 135 5.82 -11.45 22.77
C PHE A 135 4.35 -11.81 22.58
N SER A 136 3.47 -11.29 23.43
CA SER A 136 2.03 -11.51 23.32
C SER A 136 1.27 -10.35 23.95
N GLY A 137 -0.06 -10.35 23.85
CA GLY A 137 -0.89 -9.36 24.51
C GLY A 137 -0.71 -9.28 26.03
N ALA A 138 -0.21 -10.34 26.68
CA ALA A 138 0.11 -10.33 28.11
C ALA A 138 1.23 -9.33 28.49
N THR A 139 2.01 -8.86 27.51
CA THR A 139 3.04 -7.82 27.71
C THR A 139 2.42 -6.41 27.80
N PHE A 140 1.17 -6.25 27.36
CA PHE A 140 0.53 -4.95 27.16
C PHE A 140 -0.81 -4.86 27.90
N THR A 141 -1.33 -3.63 27.95
CA THR A 141 -2.60 -3.26 28.57
C THR A 141 -3.44 -2.44 27.57
N ALA A 142 -3.55 -1.14 27.77
CA ALA A 142 -4.38 -0.25 26.97
C ALA A 142 -3.68 0.31 25.72
N GLU A 143 -2.45 -0.11 25.43
CA GLU A 143 -1.64 0.46 24.35
C GLU A 143 -2.20 0.10 22.98
N LYS A 144 -2.25 1.08 22.07
CA LYS A 144 -2.70 0.90 20.68
C LYS A 144 -1.54 0.71 19.70
N ALA A 145 -0.35 1.15 20.08
CA ALA A 145 0.87 0.98 19.30
C ALA A 145 2.01 0.49 20.19
N ILE A 146 3.00 -0.18 19.58
CA ILE A 146 4.19 -0.70 20.25
C ILE A 146 5.44 -0.41 19.42
N MET A 147 6.54 -0.04 20.09
CA MET A 147 7.89 -0.15 19.54
C MET A 147 8.38 -1.57 19.79
N VAL A 148 8.44 -2.36 18.72
CA VAL A 148 8.77 -3.77 18.79
C VAL A 148 10.27 -3.95 19.03
N ALA A 149 11.08 -3.35 18.16
CA ALA A 149 12.53 -3.47 18.19
C ALA A 149 13.21 -2.24 17.58
N ASP A 150 14.45 -1.99 18.00
CA ASP A 150 15.31 -0.95 17.44
C ASP A 150 16.57 -1.57 16.84
N ILE A 151 16.96 -1.13 15.64
CA ILE A 151 18.31 -1.32 15.13
C ILE A 151 19.03 0.02 15.22
N TYR A 152 20.06 0.13 16.05
CA TYR A 152 20.73 1.39 16.34
C TYR A 152 22.24 1.25 16.29
N ARG A 153 22.91 2.35 15.98
CA ARG A 153 24.36 2.43 15.96
C ARG A 153 24.88 2.89 17.32
N LYS A 154 25.92 2.23 17.81
CA LYS A 154 26.65 2.64 19.01
C LYS A 154 28.12 2.35 18.81
N ASN A 155 28.97 3.37 19.00
CA ASN A 155 30.42 3.27 18.79
C ASN A 155 30.78 2.72 17.40
N GLY A 156 30.04 3.13 16.36
CA GLY A 156 30.25 2.69 14.98
C GLY A 156 29.63 1.33 14.62
N GLU A 157 29.15 0.56 15.58
CA GLU A 157 28.58 -0.78 15.40
C GLU A 157 27.04 -0.78 15.48
N TRP A 158 26.39 -1.49 14.56
CA TRP A 158 24.95 -1.70 14.60
C TRP A 158 24.54 -2.79 15.60
N ARG A 159 23.46 -2.54 16.33
CA ARG A 159 22.93 -3.39 17.39
C ARG A 159 21.42 -3.51 17.27
N ILE A 160 20.88 -4.67 17.60
CA ILE A 160 19.44 -4.88 17.77
C ILE A 160 19.07 -4.74 19.24
N ALA A 161 17.93 -4.12 19.54
CA ALA A 161 17.30 -4.11 20.85
C ALA A 161 15.87 -4.64 20.74
N SER A 162 15.46 -5.46 21.71
CA SER A 162 14.06 -5.81 21.91
C SER A 162 13.44 -4.80 22.87
N ASN A 163 12.50 -3.98 22.40
CA ASN A 163 11.95 -2.88 23.21
C ASN A 163 10.62 -3.30 23.83
N LEU A 164 9.68 -3.77 22.99
CA LEU A 164 8.28 -4.05 23.35
C LEU A 164 7.68 -2.94 24.22
N GLN A 165 7.93 -1.69 23.85
CA GLN A 165 7.43 -0.53 24.59
C GLN A 165 6.11 -0.08 24.00
N GLY A 166 5.06 -0.03 24.81
CA GLY A 166 3.73 0.36 24.36
C GLY A 166 3.45 1.88 24.41
N TYR A 167 2.50 2.31 23.58
CA TYR A 167 2.02 3.67 23.41
C TYR A 167 0.48 3.70 23.37
N ASN A 168 -0.12 4.34 24.38
CA ASN A 168 -1.58 4.43 24.52
C ASN A 168 -2.27 5.18 23.37
N ALA A 169 -1.68 6.28 22.93
CA ALA A 169 -2.27 7.15 21.92
C ALA A 169 -2.03 6.67 20.47
N GLY A 170 -1.51 5.45 20.27
CA GLY A 170 -1.42 4.84 18.94
C GLY A 170 -0.29 5.40 18.07
N LEU A 171 -0.45 5.27 16.75
CA LEU A 171 0.56 5.65 15.77
C LEU A 171 0.81 7.16 15.76
N ASP A 172 -0.21 7.99 15.89
CA ASP A 172 -0.08 9.46 15.89
C ASP A 172 0.90 9.93 16.97
N ALA A 173 0.81 9.33 18.16
CA ALA A 173 1.73 9.64 19.24
C ALA A 173 3.18 9.21 18.94
N LEU A 174 3.39 8.14 18.19
CA LEU A 174 4.72 7.74 17.73
C LEU A 174 5.27 8.72 16.69
N VAL A 175 4.44 9.16 15.74
CA VAL A 175 4.82 10.15 14.71
C VAL A 175 5.23 11.46 15.39
N VAL A 176 4.39 12.00 16.28
CA VAL A 176 4.70 13.21 17.07
C VAL A 176 5.93 13.00 17.96
N HIS A 177 6.07 11.83 18.59
CA HIS A 177 7.22 11.51 19.44
C HIS A 177 8.54 11.64 18.68
N PHE A 178 8.59 11.16 17.44
CA PHE A 178 9.75 11.29 16.57
C PHE A 178 9.84 12.64 15.83
N GLY A 179 8.89 13.55 16.06
CA GLY A 179 8.91 14.88 15.45
C GLY A 179 8.49 14.90 13.98
N GLY A 180 7.81 13.85 13.52
CA GLY A 180 7.10 13.90 12.26
C GLY A 180 5.80 14.69 12.41
N GLU A 181 5.33 15.25 11.32
CA GLU A 181 3.99 15.81 11.25
C GLU A 181 3.01 14.66 11.07
N VAL A 182 2.02 14.57 11.97
CA VAL A 182 0.81 13.82 11.65
C VAL A 182 0.18 14.65 10.55
N ALA A 183 0.29 14.20 9.31
CA ALA A 183 -0.60 14.71 8.28
C ALA A 183 -2.00 14.50 8.86
N ASP A 184 -2.71 15.59 9.15
CA ASP A 184 -4.16 15.52 9.33
C ASP A 184 -4.62 14.63 8.19
N ALA A 185 -5.17 13.45 8.52
CA ALA A 185 -5.78 12.59 7.52
C ALA A 185 -6.55 13.54 6.63
N PRO A 186 -6.24 13.63 5.32
CA PRO A 186 -6.79 14.68 4.48
C PRO A 186 -8.27 14.69 4.79
N ALA A 187 -8.75 15.81 5.36
CA ALA A 187 -10.08 15.88 5.96
C ALA A 187 -11.00 15.09 5.05
N PRO A 188 -11.66 14.01 5.55
CA PRO A 188 -12.24 12.98 4.70
C PRO A 188 -12.91 13.72 3.56
N PRO A 189 -12.47 13.51 2.30
CA PRO A 189 -12.90 14.36 1.19
C PRO A 189 -14.41 14.50 1.34
N PRO A 190 -14.93 15.74 1.40
CA PRO A 190 -16.24 16.06 1.96
C PRO A 190 -17.20 14.96 1.58
N ALA A 191 -17.73 14.27 2.60
CA ALA A 191 -18.45 13.01 2.46
C ALA A 191 -19.17 12.97 1.12
N ALA A 192 -18.74 12.07 0.24
CA ALA A 192 -19.35 11.93 -1.07
C ALA A 192 -20.86 11.90 -0.85
N PRO A 193 -21.61 12.80 -1.51
CA PRO A 193 -23.03 12.93 -1.23
C PRO A 193 -23.67 11.55 -1.39
N PRO A 194 -24.66 11.20 -0.54
CA PRO A 194 -25.19 9.85 -0.43
C PRO A 194 -25.47 9.29 -1.82
N ARG A 195 -25.17 7.99 -2.04
CA ARG A 195 -25.24 7.25 -3.33
C ARG A 195 -26.54 7.46 -4.14
N ILE A 196 -27.57 8.03 -3.52
CA ILE A 196 -28.77 8.63 -4.15
C ILE A 196 -28.42 9.73 -5.17
N SER A 197 -27.25 10.36 -5.10
CA SER A 197 -26.86 11.49 -5.96
C SER A 197 -26.39 11.06 -7.35
N LEU A 198 -25.81 9.87 -7.53
CA LEU A 198 -25.33 9.42 -8.86
C LEU A 198 -26.50 8.93 -9.73
N GLU A 199 -27.43 8.16 -9.16
CA GLU A 199 -28.66 7.78 -9.84
C GLU A 199 -29.50 9.02 -10.20
N LYS A 200 -29.58 9.99 -9.29
CA LYS A 200 -30.25 11.27 -9.55
C LYS A 200 -29.53 12.09 -10.62
N LYS A 201 -28.20 12.20 -10.60
CA LYS A 201 -27.41 12.89 -11.63
C LYS A 201 -27.58 12.26 -13.01
N ILE A 202 -27.57 10.93 -13.10
CA ILE A 202 -27.81 10.21 -14.36
C ILE A 202 -29.28 10.35 -14.77
N ALA A 203 -30.23 10.31 -13.85
CA ALA A 203 -31.65 10.51 -14.16
C ALA A 203 -31.95 11.93 -14.67
N ASP A 204 -31.31 12.94 -14.09
CA ASP A 204 -31.50 14.35 -14.45
C ASP A 204 -30.78 14.71 -15.77
N ALA A 205 -29.58 14.15 -16.01
CA ALA A 205 -28.76 14.50 -17.19
C ALA A 205 -28.94 13.53 -18.38
N ALA A 206 -29.22 12.26 -18.14
CA ALA A 206 -29.22 11.19 -19.14
C ALA A 206 -30.19 10.05 -18.78
N PRO A 207 -31.52 10.30 -18.75
CA PRO A 207 -32.51 9.34 -18.28
C PRO A 207 -32.50 8.00 -19.04
N GLN A 208 -32.05 7.98 -20.29
CA GLN A 208 -31.90 6.76 -21.09
C GLN A 208 -30.82 5.79 -20.56
N LEU A 209 -29.83 6.30 -19.79
CA LEU A 209 -28.73 5.50 -19.25
C LEU A 209 -29.07 4.85 -17.90
N ILE A 210 -30.20 5.19 -17.27
CA ILE A 210 -30.59 4.67 -15.94
C ILE A 210 -30.56 3.14 -15.90
N SER A 211 -31.06 2.49 -16.96
CA SER A 211 -31.10 1.02 -17.02
C SER A 211 -29.69 0.40 -17.10
N LEU A 212 -28.75 1.05 -17.79
CA LEU A 212 -27.36 0.63 -17.89
C LEU A 212 -26.61 0.92 -16.59
N ALA A 213 -26.86 2.06 -15.96
CA ALA A 213 -26.30 2.44 -14.67
C ALA A 213 -26.67 1.42 -13.58
N LYS A 214 -27.94 1.01 -13.50
CA LYS A 214 -28.38 -0.03 -12.55
C LYS A 214 -27.71 -1.38 -12.79
N LYS A 215 -27.54 -1.78 -14.06
CA LYS A 215 -26.83 -3.03 -14.42
C LYS A 215 -25.34 -2.97 -14.08
N ALA A 216 -24.73 -1.81 -14.30
CA ALA A 216 -23.34 -1.55 -13.94
C ALA A 216 -23.16 -1.64 -12.41
N GLN A 217 -24.03 -0.98 -11.64
CA GLN A 217 -23.99 -1.03 -10.18
C GLN A 217 -24.05 -2.46 -9.62
N VAL A 218 -24.99 -3.29 -10.10
CA VAL A 218 -25.08 -4.69 -9.66
C VAL A 218 -23.80 -5.48 -9.99
N SER A 219 -23.16 -5.19 -11.11
CA SER A 219 -21.88 -5.82 -11.48
C SER A 219 -20.74 -5.37 -10.58
N LEU A 220 -20.69 -4.09 -10.22
CA LEU A 220 -19.69 -3.51 -9.33
C LEU A 220 -19.82 -4.01 -7.88
N GLU A 221 -21.06 -4.16 -7.39
CA GLU A 221 -21.35 -4.75 -6.07
C GLU A 221 -20.85 -6.20 -5.99
N LYS A 222 -21.12 -7.02 -7.01
CA LYS A 222 -20.62 -8.40 -7.08
C LYS A 222 -19.09 -8.47 -7.11
N ALA A 223 -18.45 -7.52 -7.79
CA ALA A 223 -17.01 -7.43 -7.89
C ALA A 223 -16.35 -6.76 -6.65
N ARG A 224 -17.14 -6.25 -5.70
CA ARG A 224 -16.68 -5.47 -4.53
C ARG A 224 -15.88 -4.21 -4.92
N LEU A 225 -16.24 -3.56 -6.03
CA LEU A 225 -15.57 -2.37 -6.58
C LEU A 225 -16.33 -1.07 -6.30
N THR A 226 -17.30 -1.08 -5.38
CA THR A 226 -18.20 0.05 -5.12
C THR A 226 -17.51 1.28 -4.52
N ASP A 227 -16.37 1.09 -3.86
CA ASP A 227 -15.62 2.15 -3.16
C ASP A 227 -14.27 2.44 -3.83
N THR A 228 -14.04 1.83 -5.02
CA THR A 228 -12.82 2.03 -5.80
C THR A 228 -12.93 3.34 -6.58
N LYS A 229 -11.90 4.18 -6.47
CA LYS A 229 -11.71 5.34 -7.35
C LYS A 229 -10.69 5.01 -8.43
N ALA A 230 -11.05 5.22 -9.68
CA ALA A 230 -10.18 4.94 -10.82
C ALA A 230 -10.59 5.76 -12.04
N ARG A 231 -9.60 6.13 -12.85
CA ARG A 231 -9.88 6.70 -14.17
C ARG A 231 -10.38 5.63 -15.11
N VAL A 232 -11.36 5.98 -15.93
CA VAL A 232 -11.90 5.07 -16.96
C VAL A 232 -11.39 5.53 -18.32
N GLY A 233 -10.56 4.70 -18.93
CA GLY A 233 -10.01 4.93 -20.28
C GLY A 233 -10.66 4.04 -21.33
N LEU A 234 -11.04 4.62 -22.46
CA LEU A 234 -11.51 3.92 -23.65
C LEU A 234 -10.51 4.11 -24.80
N VAL A 235 -9.97 3.00 -25.30
CA VAL A 235 -9.06 2.99 -26.44
C VAL A 235 -9.77 2.38 -27.63
N LEU A 236 -10.00 3.18 -28.68
CA LEU A 236 -10.77 2.84 -29.86
C LEU A 236 -9.87 2.52 -31.05
N ASP A 237 -10.13 1.39 -31.72
CA ASP A 237 -9.48 1.07 -32.99
C ASP A 237 -10.10 1.90 -34.12
N ALA A 238 -9.29 2.74 -34.78
CA ALA A 238 -9.68 3.57 -35.92
C ALA A 238 -9.34 2.96 -37.29
N SER A 239 -9.07 1.64 -37.35
CA SER A 239 -8.80 0.91 -38.59
C SER A 239 -9.99 0.90 -39.56
N GLY A 240 -9.71 0.79 -40.87
CA GLY A 240 -10.74 0.76 -41.90
C GLY A 240 -11.72 -0.42 -41.76
N SER A 241 -11.26 -1.55 -41.20
CA SER A 241 -12.10 -2.71 -40.88
C SER A 241 -13.15 -2.45 -39.81
N MET A 242 -12.94 -1.45 -38.94
CA MET A 242 -13.89 -1.06 -37.91
C MET A 242 -15.02 -0.16 -38.43
N ASN A 243 -14.93 0.35 -39.67
CA ASN A 243 -15.94 1.25 -40.24
C ASN A 243 -17.39 0.76 -40.09
N PRO A 244 -17.73 -0.53 -40.33
CA PRO A 244 -19.10 -1.02 -40.13
C PRO A 244 -19.58 -0.91 -38.68
N GLN A 245 -18.69 -1.01 -37.70
CA GLN A 245 -19.05 -0.91 -36.28
C GLN A 245 -19.33 0.54 -35.86
N TYR A 246 -18.59 1.48 -36.45
CA TYR A 246 -18.84 2.91 -36.27
C TYR A 246 -20.13 3.36 -36.94
N THR A 247 -20.35 2.97 -38.19
CA THR A 247 -21.54 3.41 -38.96
C THR A 247 -22.84 2.78 -38.47
N ARG A 248 -22.78 1.59 -37.86
CA ARG A 248 -23.94 0.93 -37.24
C ARG A 248 -24.22 1.40 -35.81
N GLY A 249 -23.40 2.28 -35.25
CA GLY A 249 -23.59 2.81 -33.89
C GLY A 249 -23.13 1.88 -32.76
N HIS A 250 -22.56 0.70 -33.05
CA HIS A 250 -22.12 -0.23 -32.00
C HIS A 250 -21.03 0.36 -31.10
N VAL A 251 -20.14 1.19 -31.66
CA VAL A 251 -19.12 1.89 -30.85
C VAL A 251 -19.77 2.92 -29.93
N GLN A 252 -20.83 3.58 -30.38
CA GLN A 252 -21.61 4.49 -29.53
C GLN A 252 -22.30 3.73 -28.39
N GLU A 253 -22.85 2.53 -28.64
CA GLU A 253 -23.42 1.70 -27.57
C GLU A 253 -22.38 1.30 -26.51
N VAL A 254 -21.12 1.07 -26.90
CA VAL A 254 -20.03 0.79 -25.96
C VAL A 254 -19.75 2.02 -25.11
N VAL A 255 -19.66 3.21 -25.71
CA VAL A 255 -19.49 4.47 -24.99
C VAL A 255 -20.63 4.66 -23.97
N ASP A 256 -21.88 4.45 -24.39
CA ASP A 256 -23.06 4.59 -23.53
C ASP A 256 -23.05 3.63 -22.32
N ARG A 257 -22.45 2.44 -22.47
CA ARG A 257 -22.29 1.47 -21.37
C ARG A 257 -21.12 1.80 -20.44
N LEU A 258 -20.09 2.47 -20.93
CA LEU A 258 -18.90 2.83 -20.16
C LEU A 258 -19.09 4.14 -19.39
N ILE A 259 -19.92 5.06 -19.88
CA ILE A 259 -20.17 6.35 -19.21
C ILE A 259 -20.71 6.19 -17.79
N PRO A 260 -21.69 5.31 -17.50
CA PRO A 260 -22.12 5.06 -16.12
C PRO A 260 -21.02 4.51 -15.21
N LEU A 261 -20.03 3.79 -15.78
CA LEU A 261 -18.86 3.33 -15.03
C LEU A 261 -17.89 4.49 -14.75
N ALA A 262 -17.65 5.37 -15.73
CA ALA A 262 -16.84 6.58 -15.53
C ALA A 262 -17.44 7.49 -14.45
N VAL A 263 -18.75 7.69 -14.48
CA VAL A 263 -19.49 8.47 -13.46
C VAL A 263 -19.43 7.80 -12.07
N HIS A 264 -19.17 6.50 -12.00
CA HIS A 264 -19.06 5.77 -10.74
C HIS A 264 -17.62 5.72 -10.20
N PHE A 265 -16.62 5.50 -11.05
CA PHE A 265 -15.22 5.33 -10.65
C PHE A 265 -14.44 6.65 -10.59
N ASP A 266 -14.78 7.61 -11.45
CA ASP A 266 -14.02 8.84 -11.66
C ASP A 266 -14.69 10.04 -10.96
N ASP A 267 -13.89 10.97 -10.44
CA ASP A 267 -14.39 12.12 -9.68
C ASP A 267 -14.93 13.24 -10.57
N ASP A 268 -14.39 13.38 -11.77
CA ASP A 268 -14.91 14.27 -12.82
C ASP A 268 -16.02 13.64 -13.67
N GLY A 269 -16.24 12.33 -13.53
CA GLY A 269 -17.22 11.54 -14.28
C GLY A 269 -16.93 11.48 -15.78
N ALA A 270 -15.68 11.69 -16.18
CA ALA A 270 -15.24 11.68 -17.56
C ALA A 270 -14.67 10.31 -17.97
N LEU A 271 -14.97 9.94 -19.20
CA LEU A 271 -14.40 8.79 -19.89
C LEU A 271 -13.30 9.31 -20.82
N ASP A 272 -12.05 9.12 -20.43
CA ASP A 272 -10.92 9.50 -21.27
C ASP A 272 -10.88 8.62 -22.52
N CYS A 273 -10.77 9.24 -23.69
CA CYS A 273 -10.86 8.53 -24.96
C CYS A 273 -9.60 8.72 -25.80
N TRP A 274 -9.09 7.61 -26.34
CA TRP A 274 -8.02 7.61 -27.33
C TRP A 274 -8.43 6.79 -28.54
N ALA A 275 -7.95 7.17 -29.71
CA ALA A 275 -8.00 6.36 -30.91
C ALA A 275 -6.60 5.89 -31.26
N PHE A 276 -6.47 4.64 -31.70
CA PHE A 276 -5.25 4.13 -32.31
C PHE A 276 -5.51 3.70 -33.76
N GLY A 277 -4.50 3.93 -34.60
CA GLY A 277 -4.49 3.62 -36.03
C GLY A 277 -3.04 3.70 -36.49
N ALA A 278 -2.76 4.46 -37.56
CA ALA A 278 -1.38 4.72 -37.96
C ALA A 278 -0.57 5.52 -36.90
N LYS A 279 -1.25 6.35 -36.11
CA LYS A 279 -0.67 7.07 -34.95
C LYS A 279 -1.70 7.07 -33.81
N PRO A 280 -1.27 7.03 -32.54
CA PRO A 280 -2.15 7.25 -31.41
C PRO A 280 -2.61 8.71 -31.37
N GLN A 281 -3.89 8.91 -31.12
CA GLN A 281 -4.50 10.24 -31.00
C GLN A 281 -5.38 10.27 -29.76
N GLN A 282 -5.16 11.26 -28.90
CA GLN A 282 -6.08 11.57 -27.81
C GLN A 282 -7.31 12.26 -28.38
N LEU A 283 -8.48 11.75 -28.01
CA LEU A 283 -9.79 12.31 -28.35
C LEU A 283 -10.32 13.15 -27.19
N SER A 284 -11.35 13.93 -27.43
CA SER A 284 -12.05 14.65 -26.37
C SER A 284 -12.67 13.66 -25.37
N ALA A 285 -12.56 13.97 -24.09
CA ALA A 285 -13.20 13.18 -23.04
C ALA A 285 -14.72 13.18 -23.17
N VAL A 286 -15.33 12.05 -22.83
CA VAL A 286 -16.78 11.84 -22.91
C VAL A 286 -17.39 11.95 -21.51
N THR A 287 -18.48 12.68 -21.37
CA THR A 287 -19.17 12.98 -20.11
C THR A 287 -20.68 12.84 -20.31
N LEU A 288 -21.46 12.90 -19.24
CA LEU A 288 -22.93 12.92 -19.31
C LEU A 288 -23.49 14.09 -20.14
N SER A 289 -22.73 15.18 -20.31
CA SER A 289 -23.17 16.34 -21.08
C SER A 289 -22.94 16.20 -22.60
N ASN A 290 -22.03 15.31 -23.01
CA ASN A 290 -21.58 15.21 -24.39
C ASN A 290 -21.46 13.77 -24.90
N PHE A 291 -22.08 12.76 -24.28
CA PHE A 291 -21.98 11.37 -24.75
C PHE A 291 -22.85 11.09 -25.99
N GLN A 292 -24.00 11.74 -26.13
CA GLN A 292 -24.93 11.48 -27.24
C GLN A 292 -24.30 11.84 -28.58
N ASN A 293 -24.36 10.94 -29.57
CA ASN A 293 -23.78 11.14 -30.91
C ASN A 293 -22.30 11.57 -30.86
N PHE A 294 -21.55 11.12 -29.85
CA PHE A 294 -20.14 11.42 -29.70
C PHE A 294 -19.33 10.93 -30.90
N MET A 295 -19.62 9.71 -31.37
CA MET A 295 -18.91 9.14 -32.51
C MET A 295 -19.18 9.86 -33.84
N GLU A 296 -20.41 10.36 -34.03
CA GLU A 296 -20.78 11.14 -35.22
C GLU A 296 -20.07 12.50 -35.26
N ARG A 297 -19.93 13.14 -34.09
CA ARG A 297 -19.19 14.41 -33.94
C ARG A 297 -17.69 14.24 -34.14
N LEU A 298 -17.12 13.11 -33.72
CA LEU A 298 -15.73 12.77 -34.04
C LEU A 298 -15.53 12.48 -35.54
N GLY A 299 -16.52 11.86 -36.19
CA GLY A 299 -16.48 11.56 -37.63
C GLY A 299 -16.55 12.82 -38.51
N THR A 300 -17.35 13.81 -38.12
CA THR A 300 -17.50 15.10 -38.83
C THR A 300 -16.28 16.03 -38.68
N GLY A 301 -15.48 15.87 -37.62
CA GLY A 301 -14.19 16.57 -37.46
C GLY A 301 -13.05 16.06 -38.38
N ARG A 302 -13.15 14.83 -38.90
CA ARG A 302 -12.13 14.25 -39.81
C ARG A 302 -12.17 14.81 -41.23
N THR A 303 -13.19 15.58 -41.59
CA THR A 303 -13.31 16.19 -42.92
C THR A 303 -12.43 17.43 -43.14
N HIS A 304 -11.83 18.00 -42.08
CA HIS A 304 -10.99 19.20 -42.18
C HIS A 304 -9.48 18.98 -42.01
N GLN A 305 -9.03 17.74 -41.84
CA GLN A 305 -7.62 17.37 -41.81
C GLN A 305 -7.38 16.17 -42.72
N ARG A 306 -7.39 16.41 -44.02
CA ARG A 306 -6.71 15.60 -45.03
C ARG A 306 -5.64 16.44 -45.69
#